data_AF-A0A6I1W4Y0-F1
#
_entry.id   AF-A0A6I1W4Y0-F1
#
_cell.length_a   1.000
_cell.length_b   1.000
_cell.length_c   1.000
_cell.angle_alpha   90.00
_cell.angle_beta   90.00
_cell.angle_gamma   90.00
#
_symmetry.space_group_name_H-M   'P 1'
#
loop_
_entity.id
_entity.type
_entity.pdbx_description
1 polymer ?
#
loop_
_entity_poly.entity_id
_entity_poly.type
_entity_poly.pdbx_seq_one_letter_code
_entity_poly.pdbx_strand_id
1 'polypeptide(L)'
;MGAQLYNDFACAAALGVTQRSAAEQLADIIGWTIITPGEAARGLAADLAATYQGKHQFRMEDLQHWDEETKPHRAHLVFHTEELRALSARTVMALRIRAETVQIPD
;
A
#
# COMPACT_ATOMS: atom_id res chain seq x y z
N MET A 1 15.31 10.87 -4.16
CA MET A 1 14.51 10.46 -2.96
C MET A 1 14.37 8.94 -2.84
N GLY A 2 14.10 8.19 -3.92
CA GLY A 2 13.99 6.71 -3.85
C GLY A 2 15.28 5.97 -3.43
N ALA A 3 16.45 6.43 -3.87
CA ALA A 3 17.73 5.83 -3.50
C ALA A 3 18.04 5.91 -2.00
N GLN A 4 17.53 6.95 -1.31
CA GLN A 4 17.77 7.17 0.10
C GLN A 4 16.88 6.27 0.96
N LEU A 5 15.60 6.15 0.59
CA LEU A 5 14.66 5.18 1.18
C LEU A 5 15.14 3.73 1.01
N TYR A 6 15.70 3.39 -0.15
CA TYR A 6 16.31 2.08 -0.37
C TYR A 6 17.52 1.86 0.53
N ASN A 7 18.38 2.87 0.68
CA ASN A 7 19.57 2.76 1.52
C ASN A 7 19.21 2.61 3.01
N ASP A 8 18.21 3.35 3.48
CA ASP A 8 17.73 3.25 4.86
C ASP A 8 17.10 1.87 5.13
N PHE A 9 16.35 1.34 4.16
CA PHE A 9 15.82 -0.01 4.22
C PHE A 9 16.92 -1.08 4.25
N ALA A 10 17.90 -0.98 3.35
CA ALA A 10 19.04 -1.90 3.28
C ALA A 10 19.92 -1.85 4.54
N CYS A 11 20.13 -0.65 5.09
CA CYS A 11 20.84 -0.46 6.35
C CYS A 11 20.09 -1.07 7.53
N ALA A 12 18.77 -0.87 7.63
CA ALA A 12 17.96 -1.46 8.71
C ALA A 12 17.95 -2.99 8.66
N ALA A 13 17.92 -3.58 7.46
CA ALA A 13 18.05 -5.03 7.26
C ALA A 13 19.45 -5.54 7.67
N ALA A 14 20.52 -4.81 7.36
CA ALA A 14 21.89 -5.16 7.71
C ALA A 14 22.19 -5.05 9.22
N LEU A 15 21.46 -4.19 9.94
CA LEU A 15 21.63 -3.96 11.38
C LEU A 15 20.90 -4.97 12.28
N GLY A 16 20.24 -5.98 11.70
CA GLY A 16 19.58 -7.05 12.48
C GLY A 16 18.38 -6.57 13.30
N VAL A 17 17.85 -5.39 13.00
CA VAL A 17 16.51 -5.01 13.46
C VAL A 17 15.56 -6.03 12.85
N THR A 18 14.80 -6.75 13.67
CA THR A 18 13.75 -7.67 13.19
C THR A 18 12.68 -6.82 12.51
N GLN A 19 12.92 -6.46 11.25
CA GLN A 19 11.94 -5.81 10.41
C GLN A 19 10.76 -6.77 10.34
N ARG A 20 9.55 -6.25 10.62
CA ARG A 20 8.31 -6.97 10.32
C ARG A 20 8.44 -7.57 8.93
N SER A 21 8.09 -8.84 8.78
CA SER A 21 8.10 -9.50 7.48
C SER A 21 7.28 -8.68 6.49
N ALA A 22 7.57 -8.80 5.20
CA ALA A 22 6.82 -8.08 4.16
C ALA A 22 5.30 -8.34 4.29
N ALA A 23 4.92 -9.58 4.62
CA ALA A 23 3.52 -9.94 4.88
C ALA A 23 2.90 -9.18 6.08
N GLU A 24 3.65 -8.98 7.17
CA GLU A 24 3.19 -8.19 8.32
C GLU A 24 3.07 -6.70 7.97
N GLN A 25 4.05 -6.15 7.26
CA GLN A 25 4.00 -4.75 6.81
C GLN A 25 2.84 -4.52 5.83
N LEU A 26 2.57 -5.48 4.94
CA LEU A 26 1.42 -5.44 4.06
C LEU A 26 0.10 -5.49 4.85
N ALA A 27 0.01 -6.34 5.87
CA ALA A 27 -1.16 -6.42 6.74
C ALA A 27 -1.39 -5.09 7.49
N ASP A 28 -0.33 -4.44 7.97
CA ASP A 28 -0.40 -3.12 8.61
C ASP A 28 -0.87 -2.04 7.64
N ILE A 29 -0.34 -2.01 6.41
CA ILE A 29 -0.75 -1.06 5.36
C ILE A 29 -2.24 -1.24 5.05
N ILE A 30 -2.70 -2.47 4.92
CA ILE A 30 -4.11 -2.78 4.65
C ILE A 30 -4.98 -2.36 5.84
N GLY A 31 -4.55 -2.68 7.06
CA GLY A 31 -5.24 -2.31 8.28
C GLY A 31 -5.41 -0.79 8.38
N TRP A 32 -4.32 -0.05 8.19
CA TRP A 32 -4.32 1.41 8.14
C TRP A 32 -5.26 1.93 7.04
N THR A 33 -5.16 1.39 5.82
CA THR A 33 -5.98 1.81 4.67
C THR A 33 -7.49 1.66 4.94
N ILE A 34 -7.87 0.61 5.65
CA ILE A 34 -9.28 0.33 5.97
C ILE A 34 -9.81 1.28 7.05
N ILE A 35 -9.04 1.55 8.09
CA ILE A 35 -9.50 2.33 9.27
C ILE A 35 -9.31 3.84 9.11
N THR A 36 -8.32 4.27 8.33
CA THR A 36 -7.97 5.70 8.22
C THR A 36 -9.00 6.40 7.31
N PRO A 37 -9.65 7.47 7.80
CA PRO A 37 -10.55 8.29 6.99
C PRO A 37 -9.76 9.13 5.96
N GLY A 38 -10.48 9.74 5.00
CA GLY A 38 -9.88 10.63 4.01
C GLY A 38 -9.73 10.02 2.62
N GLU A 39 -9.40 10.89 1.66
CA GLU A 39 -9.30 10.55 0.24
C GLU A 39 -8.01 9.80 -0.10
N ALA A 40 -6.89 10.13 0.55
CA ALA A 40 -5.61 9.47 0.31
C ALA A 40 -5.68 7.97 0.65
N ALA A 41 -6.20 7.63 1.85
CA ALA A 41 -6.45 6.24 2.25
C ALA A 41 -7.46 5.55 1.32
N ARG A 42 -8.49 6.25 0.84
CA ARG A 42 -9.45 5.71 -0.13
C ARG A 42 -8.79 5.38 -1.46
N GLY A 43 -7.97 6.29 -1.99
CA GLY A 43 -7.19 6.09 -3.22
C GLY A 43 -6.25 4.89 -3.09
N LEU A 44 -5.57 4.77 -1.95
CA LEU A 44 -4.73 3.60 -1.66
C LEU A 44 -5.54 2.30 -1.64
N ALA A 45 -6.76 2.31 -1.09
CA ALA A 45 -7.65 1.15 -1.11
C ALA A 45 -8.03 0.73 -2.54
N ALA A 46 -8.33 1.71 -3.40
CA ALA A 46 -8.64 1.48 -4.80
C ALA A 46 -7.46 0.83 -5.54
N ASP A 47 -6.24 1.36 -5.33
CA ASP A 47 -5.03 0.88 -5.98
C ASP A 47 -4.64 -0.52 -5.50
N LEU A 48 -4.78 -0.81 -4.21
CA LEU A 48 -4.58 -2.16 -3.66
C LEU A 48 -5.55 -3.16 -4.30
N ALA A 49 -6.84 -2.81 -4.39
CA ALA A 49 -7.85 -3.67 -5.02
C ALA A 49 -7.60 -3.86 -6.52
N ALA A 50 -7.19 -2.81 -7.24
CA ALA A 50 -6.84 -2.87 -8.65
C ALA A 50 -5.57 -3.70 -8.90
N THR A 51 -4.61 -3.65 -7.97
CA THR A 51 -3.37 -4.43 -8.06
C THR A 51 -3.64 -5.92 -7.90
N TYR A 52 -4.53 -6.31 -6.98
CA TYR A 52 -5.01 -7.69 -6.87
C TYR A 52 -5.65 -8.19 -8.18
N GLN A 53 -6.41 -7.33 -8.88
CA GLN A 53 -7.03 -7.65 -10.17
C GLN A 53 -6.04 -7.67 -11.35
N GLY A 54 -4.75 -7.35 -11.11
CA GLY A 54 -3.75 -7.21 -12.17
C GLY A 54 -3.95 -5.98 -13.06
N LYS A 55 -4.78 -5.02 -12.65
CA LYS A 55 -5.09 -3.79 -13.40
C LYS A 55 -4.20 -2.61 -13.04
N HIS A 56 -3.52 -2.69 -11.90
CA HIS A 56 -2.63 -1.66 -11.39
C HIS A 56 -1.31 -2.30 -10.95
N GLN A 57 -0.23 -1.52 -11.00
CA GLN A 57 1.08 -1.91 -10.50
C GLN A 57 1.72 -0.69 -9.85
N PHE A 58 2.17 -0.83 -8.61
CA PHE A 58 2.95 0.22 -7.95
C PHE A 58 4.33 0.32 -8.61
N ARG A 59 4.69 1.51 -9.11
CA ARG A 59 5.98 1.77 -9.74
C ARG A 59 6.70 2.91 -9.03
N MET A 60 8.04 2.83 -8.98
CA MET A 60 8.85 3.93 -8.46
C MET A 60 8.70 5.22 -9.29
N GLU A 61 8.34 5.11 -10.57
CA GLU A 61 8.11 6.26 -11.47
C GLU A 61 6.95 7.15 -11.01
N ASP A 62 5.95 6.55 -10.35
CA ASP A 62 4.77 7.26 -9.86
C ASP A 62 4.97 7.90 -8.49
N LEU A 63 6.14 7.67 -7.87
CA LEU A 63 6.42 8.07 -6.50
C LEU A 63 6.32 9.59 -6.28
N GLN A 64 6.56 10.39 -7.31
CA GLN A 64 6.43 11.85 -7.24
C GLN A 64 4.98 12.35 -7.25
N HIS A 65 4.03 11.52 -7.69
CA HIS A 65 2.61 11.87 -7.84
C HIS A 65 1.76 11.38 -6.67
N TRP A 66 2.34 10.62 -5.73
CA TRP A 66 1.63 10.11 -4.57
C TRP A 66 1.55 11.13 -3.45
N ASP A 67 0.40 11.17 -2.79
CA ASP A 67 0.19 11.94 -1.57
C ASP A 67 1.24 11.55 -0.52
N GLU A 68 1.86 12.54 0.12
CA GLU A 68 2.90 12.32 1.14
C GLU A 68 2.45 11.36 2.25
N GLU A 69 1.15 11.38 2.60
CA GLU A 69 0.54 10.48 3.58
C GLU A 69 0.61 9.01 3.17
N THR A 70 0.42 8.70 1.88
CA THR A 70 0.41 7.31 1.38
C THR A 70 1.69 6.90 0.69
N LYS A 71 2.56 7.85 0.38
CA LYS A 71 3.87 7.66 -0.25
C LYS A 71 4.73 6.57 0.41
N PRO A 72 4.91 6.52 1.76
CA PRO A 72 5.69 5.45 2.37
C PRO A 72 5.04 4.06 2.19
N HIS A 73 3.72 3.98 2.29
CA HIS A 73 2.97 2.73 2.08
C HIS A 73 3.12 2.25 0.64
N ARG A 74 2.90 3.14 -0.33
CA ARG A 74 3.00 2.83 -1.76
C ARG A 74 4.42 2.45 -2.17
N ALA A 75 5.44 3.12 -1.63
CA ALA A 75 6.84 2.79 -1.86
C ALA A 75 7.18 1.36 -1.41
N HIS A 76 6.67 0.92 -0.26
CA HIS A 76 6.81 -0.46 0.19
C HIS A 76 6.17 -1.45 -0.79
N LEU A 77 4.96 -1.14 -1.30
CA LEU A 77 4.22 -2.02 -2.21
C LEU A 77 4.86 -2.19 -3.60
N VAL A 78 5.76 -1.27 -4.01
CA VAL A 78 6.55 -1.42 -5.24
C VAL A 78 7.44 -2.67 -5.20
N PHE A 79 7.99 -2.99 -4.03
CA PHE A 79 8.94 -4.10 -3.87
C PHE A 79 8.25 -5.43 -3.51
N HIS A 80 6.99 -5.37 -3.06
CA HIS A 80 6.26 -6.52 -2.52
C HIS A 80 4.94 -6.80 -3.25
N THR A 81 4.89 -6.52 -4.56
CA THR A 81 3.66 -6.69 -5.37
C THR A 81 3.23 -8.15 -5.49
N GLU A 82 4.13 -9.12 -5.29
CA GLU A 82 3.81 -10.55 -5.30
C GLU A 82 2.94 -10.94 -4.10
N GLU A 83 3.18 -10.34 -2.93
CA GLU A 83 2.39 -10.62 -1.73
C GLU A 83 0.95 -10.11 -1.84
N LEU A 84 0.73 -9.07 -2.66
CA LEU A 84 -0.63 -8.59 -2.97
C LEU A 84 -1.47 -9.65 -3.68
N ARG A 85 -0.86 -10.59 -4.41
CA ARG A 85 -1.61 -11.70 -5.05
C ARG A 85 -2.06 -12.75 -4.05
N ALA A 86 -1.43 -12.83 -2.89
CA ALA A 86 -1.78 -13.76 -1.81
C ALA A 86 -2.90 -13.23 -0.90
N LEU A 87 -3.46 -12.05 -1.19
CA LEU A 87 -4.53 -11.47 -0.39
C LEU A 87 -5.80 -12.33 -0.42
N SER A 88 -6.44 -12.45 0.75
CA SER A 88 -7.72 -13.13 0.87
C SER A 88 -8.83 -12.35 0.14
N ALA A 89 -9.81 -13.07 -0.41
CA ALA A 89 -10.97 -12.45 -1.05
C ALA A 89 -11.72 -11.50 -0.10
N ARG A 90 -11.78 -11.83 1.20
CA ARG A 90 -12.37 -10.97 2.25
C ARG A 90 -11.67 -9.62 2.33
N THR A 91 -10.34 -9.62 2.36
CA THR A 91 -9.52 -8.41 2.40
C THR A 91 -9.74 -7.56 1.15
N VAL A 92 -9.75 -8.19 -0.02
CA VAL A 92 -10.00 -7.51 -1.30
C VAL A 92 -11.39 -6.88 -1.33
N MET A 93 -12.43 -7.56 -0.83
CA MET A 93 -13.77 -6.98 -0.72
C MET A 93 -13.82 -5.79 0.23
N ALA A 94 -13.14 -5.86 1.38
CA ALA A 94 -13.06 -4.72 2.31
C ALA A 94 -12.39 -3.50 1.65
N LEU A 95 -11.30 -3.71 0.91
CA LEU A 95 -10.61 -2.64 0.16
C LEU A 95 -11.50 -2.05 -0.94
N ARG A 96 -12.26 -2.89 -1.65
CA ARG A 96 -13.21 -2.42 -2.67
C ARG A 96 -14.34 -1.59 -2.08
N ILE A 97 -14.95 -2.05 -0.99
CA ILE A 97 -15.98 -1.27 -0.27
C ILE A 97 -15.39 0.07 0.14
N ARG A 98 -14.19 0.08 0.71
CA ARG A 98 -13.51 1.32 1.09
C ARG A 98 -13.30 2.24 -0.12
N ALA A 99 -12.84 1.72 -1.25
CA ALA A 99 -12.64 2.47 -2.49
C ALA A 99 -13.95 3.06 -3.05
N GLU A 100 -15.04 2.29 -3.00
CA GLU A 100 -16.35 2.63 -3.55
C GLU A 100 -17.15 3.60 -2.65
N THR A 101 -16.75 3.83 -1.39
CA THR A 101 -17.43 4.76 -0.48
C THR A 101 -17.27 6.24 -0.87
N VAL A 102 -17.98 6.69 -1.92
CA VAL A 102 -18.53 8.06 -2.10
C VAL A 102 -19.81 8.05 -2.96
N GLN A 103 -20.95 8.36 -2.34
CA GLN A 103 -21.89 9.44 -2.74
C GLN A 103 -23.09 9.45 -1.77
N ILE A 104 -23.10 10.39 -0.81
CA ILE A 104 -24.37 11.01 -0.40
C ILE A 104 -24.56 12.12 -1.44
N PRO A 105 -25.54 12.03 -2.35
CA PRO A 105 -25.92 13.19 -3.13
C PRO A 105 -26.51 14.24 -2.16
N ASP A 106 -26.16 15.51 -2.38
CA ASP A 106 -26.79 16.66 -1.73
C ASP A 106 -28.33 16.56 -1.72
#